data_AF-A0A8T6U898-F1
#
_entry.id   AF-A0A8T6U898-F1
#
_cell.length_a   1.000
_cell.length_b   1.000
_cell.length_c   1.000
_cell.angle_alpha   90.00
_cell.angle_beta   90.00
_cell.angle_gamma   90.00
#
_symmetry.space_group_name_H-M   'P 1'
#
loop_
_entity.id
_entity.type
_entity.pdbx_description
1 polymer ?
#
loop_
_entity_poly.entity_id
_entity_poly.type
_entity_poly.pdbx_seq_one_letter_code
_entity_poly.pdbx_strand_id
1 'polypeptide(L)'
;TKMAETIALTKWVIRNVCAKHGATVSFSPKISLGHAGSGMHIHLCGLRNQKNVIVDSEGNLSNDAKKMIGGILKLAPSLCAFGNTIPVSYLRFISRKESPVHICWGTRNRLALVRIPLWWKFKRIKEEVGAAQRTFEFRAPDASADAHLLFAGIAVAIDYGYNNSEEVLRIVEELHIESKGEVKEGLNRLPQSCAESAVNLENDRKYYETDGVFSQAVIDGTIRRLLSYKDKTLSQMLKSEPRRIEDLMQTYLNYG
;
A
#
# COMPACT_ATOMS: atom_id res chain seq x y z
N THR A 1 2.54 -0.21 -16.09
CA THR A 1 1.58 0.48 -16.97
C THR A 1 0.33 -0.36 -17.23
N LYS A 2 0.41 -1.51 -17.93
CA LYS A 2 -0.77 -2.37 -18.22
C LYS A 2 -1.69 -2.64 -17.02
N MET A 3 -1.11 -2.98 -15.85
CA MET A 3 -1.91 -3.23 -14.65
C MET A 3 -2.66 -1.97 -14.14
N ALA A 4 -2.10 -0.77 -14.32
CA ALA A 4 -2.77 0.47 -13.92
C ALA A 4 -3.99 0.73 -14.81
N GLU A 5 -3.84 0.52 -16.12
CA GLU A 5 -4.94 0.57 -17.09
C GLU A 5 -6.02 -0.47 -16.76
N THR A 6 -5.61 -1.71 -16.43
CA THR A 6 -6.53 -2.77 -16.01
C THR A 6 -7.33 -2.38 -14.77
N ILE A 7 -6.71 -1.75 -13.76
CA ILE A 7 -7.43 -1.28 -12.55
C ILE A 7 -8.47 -0.22 -12.92
N ALA A 8 -8.10 0.77 -13.75
CA ALA A 8 -9.03 1.82 -14.18
C ALA A 8 -10.22 1.24 -14.94
N LEU A 9 -9.96 0.35 -15.91
CA LEU A 9 -10.99 -0.36 -16.67
C LEU A 9 -11.87 -1.23 -15.77
N THR A 10 -11.29 -1.95 -14.82
CA THR A 10 -12.03 -2.83 -13.90
C THR A 10 -13.05 -2.05 -13.08
N LYS A 11 -12.65 -0.91 -12.50
CA LYS A 11 -13.56 -0.03 -11.76
C LYS A 11 -14.70 0.49 -12.64
N TRP A 12 -14.38 0.89 -13.87
CA TRP A 12 -15.37 1.35 -14.83
C TRP A 12 -16.36 0.24 -15.18
N VAL A 13 -15.89 -0.97 -15.50
CA VAL A 13 -16.76 -2.12 -15.80
C VAL A 13 -17.68 -2.43 -14.62
N ILE A 14 -17.13 -2.54 -13.40
CA ILE A 14 -17.93 -2.87 -12.20
C ILE A 14 -19.02 -1.81 -11.97
N ARG A 15 -18.68 -0.52 -12.07
CA ARG A 15 -19.67 0.57 -11.96
C ARG A 15 -20.81 0.44 -12.97
N ASN A 16 -20.48 0.19 -14.23
CA ASN A 16 -21.47 0.10 -15.30
C ASN A 16 -22.35 -1.15 -15.17
N VAL A 17 -21.79 -2.28 -14.75
CA VAL A 17 -22.56 -3.49 -14.48
C VAL A 17 -23.53 -3.25 -13.33
N CYS A 18 -23.07 -2.68 -12.21
CA CYS A 18 -23.96 -2.34 -11.09
C CYS A 18 -25.08 -1.39 -11.52
N ALA A 19 -24.75 -0.31 -12.24
CA ALA A 19 -25.73 0.67 -12.72
C ALA A 19 -26.79 0.02 -13.62
N LYS A 20 -26.38 -0.88 -14.54
CA LYS A 20 -27.29 -1.63 -15.41
C LYS A 20 -28.30 -2.47 -14.63
N HIS A 21 -27.94 -2.93 -13.43
CA HIS A 21 -28.79 -3.72 -12.54
C HIS A 21 -29.45 -2.89 -11.43
N GLY A 22 -29.45 -1.56 -11.53
CA GLY A 22 -30.08 -0.67 -10.53
C GLY A 22 -29.35 -0.62 -9.19
N ALA A 23 -28.09 -1.06 -9.13
CA ALA A 23 -27.25 -1.04 -7.94
C ALA A 23 -26.18 0.08 -8.03
N THR A 24 -25.76 0.60 -6.88
CA THR A 24 -24.61 1.51 -6.78
C THR A 24 -23.45 0.79 -6.11
N VAL A 25 -22.24 1.00 -6.62
CA VAL A 25 -21.00 0.47 -6.05
C VAL A 25 -20.09 1.62 -5.66
N SER A 26 -19.47 1.49 -4.49
CA SER A 26 -18.47 2.43 -3.98
C SER A 26 -17.15 1.69 -3.81
N PHE A 27 -16.07 2.32 -4.27
CA PHE A 27 -14.70 1.91 -3.96
C PHE A 27 -14.09 2.75 -2.84
N SER A 28 -14.90 3.56 -2.14
CA SER A 28 -14.42 4.41 -1.07
C SER A 28 -13.70 3.57 -0.02
N PRO A 29 -12.54 4.02 0.48
CA PRO A 29 -11.74 3.24 1.42
C PRO A 29 -12.49 2.89 2.71
N LYS A 30 -13.48 3.71 3.09
CA LYS A 30 -14.28 3.51 4.29
C LYS A 30 -15.66 4.11 4.10
N ILE A 31 -16.68 3.24 4.06
CA ILE A 31 -18.09 3.62 3.88
C ILE A 31 -18.88 3.62 5.19
N SER A 32 -18.37 2.97 6.24
CA SER A 32 -19.04 2.84 7.54
C SER A 32 -18.02 2.61 8.65
N LEU A 33 -18.18 3.30 9.79
CA LEU A 33 -17.34 3.12 10.98
C LEU A 33 -17.41 1.69 11.53
N GLY A 34 -18.61 1.08 11.47
CA GLY A 34 -18.89 -0.25 12.01
C GLY A 34 -18.28 -1.41 11.23
N HIS A 35 -17.90 -1.23 9.97
CA HIS A 35 -17.49 -2.31 9.08
C HIS A 35 -16.01 -2.24 8.69
N ALA A 36 -15.46 -3.29 8.09
CA ALA A 36 -14.14 -3.22 7.48
C ALA A 36 -14.10 -2.17 6.35
N GLY A 37 -12.92 -1.65 6.03
CA GLY A 37 -12.73 -0.74 4.91
C GLY A 37 -12.36 -1.48 3.62
N SER A 38 -12.40 -0.77 2.49
CA SER A 38 -12.01 -1.29 1.17
C SER A 38 -10.53 -0.98 0.91
N GLY A 39 -9.72 -2.02 0.74
CA GLY A 39 -8.31 -1.90 0.34
C GLY A 39 -8.10 -2.30 -1.13
N MET A 40 -6.92 -1.96 -1.66
CA MET A 40 -6.45 -2.40 -2.97
C MET A 40 -5.06 -3.01 -2.78
N HIS A 41 -5.01 -4.28 -2.38
CA HIS A 41 -3.74 -4.96 -2.15
C HIS A 41 -3.04 -5.24 -3.48
N ILE A 42 -1.74 -5.03 -3.51
CA ILE A 42 -0.92 -5.19 -4.72
C ILE A 42 0.01 -6.38 -4.51
N HIS A 43 -0.17 -7.39 -5.36
CA HIS A 43 0.76 -8.51 -5.46
C HIS A 43 1.90 -8.16 -6.41
N LEU A 44 3.13 -8.31 -5.95
CA LEU A 44 4.35 -7.99 -6.68
C LEU A 44 5.14 -9.26 -6.96
N CYS A 45 5.55 -9.43 -8.22
CA CYS A 45 6.41 -10.51 -8.68
C CYS A 45 7.64 -9.90 -9.38
N GLY A 46 8.82 -10.13 -8.80
CA GLY A 46 10.08 -9.79 -9.44
C GLY A 46 10.47 -10.84 -10.47
N LEU A 47 10.82 -10.39 -11.68
CA LEU A 47 11.35 -11.25 -12.74
C LEU A 47 12.74 -10.75 -13.19
N ARG A 48 13.70 -11.66 -13.29
CA ARG A 48 15.00 -11.42 -13.93
C ARG A 48 15.19 -12.45 -15.02
N ASN A 49 15.40 -12.02 -16.26
CA ASN A 49 15.47 -12.91 -17.43
C ASN A 49 14.28 -13.89 -17.50
N GLN A 50 13.07 -13.36 -17.28
CA GLN A 50 11.80 -14.11 -17.20
C GLN A 50 11.68 -15.14 -16.06
N LYS A 51 12.69 -15.25 -15.19
CA LYS A 51 12.66 -16.13 -14.01
C LYS A 51 12.21 -15.36 -12.77
N ASN A 52 11.33 -15.97 -11.98
CA ASN A 52 10.90 -15.43 -10.70
C ASN A 52 12.10 -15.29 -9.75
N VAL A 53 12.28 -14.10 -9.17
CA VAL A 53 13.34 -13.83 -8.18
C VAL A 53 12.79 -13.68 -6.77
N ILE A 54 11.51 -14.00 -6.51
CA ILE A 54 10.93 -13.84 -5.18
C ILE A 54 11.41 -14.92 -4.20
N VAL A 55 11.69 -16.12 -4.72
CA VAL A 55 12.03 -17.30 -3.92
C VAL A 55 13.37 -17.87 -4.39
N ASP A 56 14.21 -18.27 -3.45
CA ASP A 56 15.50 -18.90 -3.75
C ASP A 56 15.37 -20.41 -4.07
N SER A 57 16.52 -21.07 -4.28
CA SER A 57 16.59 -22.51 -4.58
C SER A 57 16.10 -23.41 -3.45
N GLU A 58 16.09 -22.91 -2.21
CA GLU A 58 15.66 -23.65 -1.01
C GLU A 58 14.17 -23.47 -0.72
N GLY A 59 13.49 -22.58 -1.45
CA GLY A 59 12.09 -22.27 -1.22
C GLY A 59 11.87 -21.16 -0.18
N ASN A 60 12.94 -20.46 0.23
CA ASN A 60 12.87 -19.33 1.14
C ASN A 60 12.74 -18.01 0.37
N LEU A 61 12.40 -16.94 1.09
CA LEU A 61 12.38 -15.58 0.53
C LEU A 61 13.80 -15.19 0.10
N SER A 62 13.98 -14.91 -1.19
CA SER A 62 15.31 -14.59 -1.73
C SER A 62 15.83 -13.24 -1.23
N ASN A 63 17.14 -13.00 -1.38
CA ASN A 63 17.72 -11.67 -1.12
C ASN A 63 17.16 -10.59 -2.05
N ASP A 64 16.84 -10.93 -3.31
CA ASP A 64 16.16 -10.00 -4.23
C ASP A 64 14.81 -9.55 -3.65
N ALA A 65 14.00 -10.50 -3.17
CA ALA A 65 12.71 -10.20 -2.57
C ALA A 65 12.85 -9.39 -1.28
N LYS A 66 13.83 -9.72 -0.43
CA LYS A 66 14.11 -8.95 0.80
C LYS A 66 14.46 -7.50 0.47
N LYS A 67 15.30 -7.25 -0.55
CA LYS A 67 15.62 -5.87 -0.99
C LYS A 67 14.37 -5.11 -1.44
N MET A 68 13.54 -5.74 -2.29
CA MET A 68 12.27 -5.14 -2.73
C MET A 68 11.35 -4.79 -1.55
N ILE A 69 11.18 -5.73 -0.62
CA ILE A 69 10.33 -5.55 0.56
C ILE A 69 10.89 -4.46 1.47
N GLY A 70 12.19 -4.48 1.75
CA GLY A 70 12.83 -3.50 2.63
C GLY A 70 12.76 -2.08 2.09
N GLY A 71 12.88 -1.90 0.76
CA GLY A 71 12.64 -0.62 0.11
C GLY A 71 11.19 -0.13 0.26
N ILE A 72 10.21 -1.01 0.08
CA ILE A 72 8.78 -0.71 0.32
C ILE A 72 8.52 -0.37 1.79
N LEU A 73 9.10 -1.11 2.75
CA LEU A 73 8.96 -0.81 4.18
C LEU A 73 9.57 0.54 4.53
N LYS A 74 10.74 0.88 3.96
CA LYS A 74 11.43 2.15 4.17
C LYS A 74 10.60 3.34 3.69
N LEU A 75 10.07 3.28 2.47
CA LEU A 75 9.30 4.38 1.87
C LEU A 75 7.79 4.27 2.10
N ALA A 76 7.32 3.31 2.91
CA ALA A 76 5.90 3.11 3.17
C ALA A 76 5.16 4.40 3.60
N PRO A 77 5.71 5.26 4.47
CA PRO A 77 5.04 6.51 4.86
C PRO A 77 4.83 7.48 3.68
N SER A 78 5.83 7.68 2.83
CA SER A 78 5.73 8.55 1.66
C SER A 78 4.91 7.92 0.53
N LEU A 79 4.95 6.59 0.37
CA LEU A 79 4.11 5.85 -0.58
C LEU A 79 2.60 6.04 -0.33
N CYS A 80 2.18 6.26 0.92
CA CYS A 80 0.79 6.58 1.24
C CYS A 80 0.30 7.85 0.52
N ALA A 81 1.18 8.80 0.17
CA ALA A 81 0.81 9.99 -0.60
C ALA A 81 0.25 9.64 -2.01
N PHE A 82 0.68 8.50 -2.57
CA PHE A 82 0.20 7.98 -3.85
C PHE A 82 -0.86 6.88 -3.70
N GLY A 83 -0.78 6.08 -2.61
CA GLY A 83 -1.67 4.94 -2.37
C GLY A 83 -2.94 5.23 -1.57
N ASN A 84 -2.99 6.35 -0.86
CA ASN A 84 -4.03 6.72 0.10
C ASN A 84 -4.27 8.24 0.00
N THR A 85 -5.04 8.65 -1.01
CA THR A 85 -4.97 10.03 -1.54
C THR A 85 -6.08 10.95 -1.03
N ILE A 86 -6.95 10.45 -0.14
CA ILE A 86 -8.08 11.18 0.43
C ILE A 86 -8.19 10.93 1.95
N PRO A 87 -8.82 11.82 2.74
CA PRO A 87 -8.87 11.68 4.20
C PRO A 87 -9.46 10.35 4.68
N VAL A 88 -10.49 9.86 3.99
CA VAL A 88 -11.20 8.62 4.34
C VAL A 88 -10.33 7.37 4.20
N SER A 89 -9.25 7.41 3.40
CA SER A 89 -8.23 6.34 3.35
C SER A 89 -7.63 6.04 4.72
N TYR A 90 -7.31 7.09 5.48
CA TYR A 90 -6.60 6.98 6.75
C TYR A 90 -7.47 6.44 7.89
N LEU A 91 -8.81 6.54 7.76
CA LEU A 91 -9.75 5.90 8.68
C LEU A 91 -9.63 4.36 8.67
N ARG A 92 -9.13 3.76 7.57
CA ARG A 92 -8.80 2.33 7.52
C ARG A 92 -7.72 1.97 8.55
N PHE A 93 -6.68 2.79 8.63
CA PHE A 93 -5.55 2.58 9.55
C PHE A 93 -5.94 2.91 11.00
N ILE A 94 -6.77 3.94 11.21
CA ILE A 94 -7.16 4.38 12.56
C ILE A 94 -8.16 3.40 13.22
N SER A 95 -9.07 2.79 12.44
CA SER A 95 -10.15 1.92 12.98
C SER A 95 -9.72 0.47 13.31
N ARG A 96 -8.49 0.07 12.94
CA ARG A 96 -7.78 -1.16 13.38
C ARG A 96 -8.46 -2.52 13.14
N LYS A 97 -9.56 -2.62 12.40
CA LYS A 97 -10.26 -3.90 12.23
C LYS A 97 -9.47 -4.93 11.41
N GLU A 98 -8.92 -4.54 10.25
CA GLU A 98 -8.23 -5.48 9.32
C GLU A 98 -7.12 -4.85 8.45
N SER A 99 -6.83 -3.55 8.62
CA SER A 99 -5.85 -2.83 7.81
C SER A 99 -4.47 -2.79 8.48
N PRO A 100 -3.37 -2.75 7.71
CA PRO A 100 -2.04 -2.61 8.29
C PRO A 100 -1.91 -1.26 8.98
N VAL A 101 -1.47 -1.27 10.23
CA VAL A 101 -1.23 -0.04 11.01
C VAL A 101 0.27 0.17 11.25
N HIS A 102 1.00 -0.92 11.41
CA HIS A 102 2.43 -0.92 11.67
C HIS A 102 3.19 -1.31 10.41
N ILE A 103 4.35 -0.70 10.23
CA ILE A 103 5.27 -0.99 9.13
C ILE A 103 6.03 -2.26 9.52
N CYS A 104 5.54 -3.40 9.07
CA CYS A 104 6.16 -4.71 9.29
C CYS A 104 5.79 -5.68 8.18
N TRP A 105 6.49 -6.80 8.11
CA TRP A 105 6.19 -7.85 7.15
C TRP A 105 6.13 -9.24 7.80
N GLY A 106 5.46 -10.18 7.16
CA GLY A 106 5.42 -11.57 7.65
C GLY A 106 4.54 -12.50 6.81
N THR A 107 4.60 -13.80 7.12
CA THR A 107 3.81 -14.82 6.40
C THR A 107 2.44 -15.04 7.02
N ARG A 108 2.34 -14.98 8.36
CA ARG A 108 1.11 -15.32 9.11
C ARG A 108 0.40 -14.12 9.74
N ASN A 109 1.08 -12.98 9.86
CA ASN A 109 0.51 -11.78 10.47
C ASN A 109 -0.43 -11.06 9.48
N ARG A 110 -1.74 -11.09 9.76
CA ARG A 110 -2.77 -10.44 8.93
C ARG A 110 -2.73 -8.91 9.00
N LEU A 111 -2.05 -8.35 10.01
CA LEU A 111 -1.88 -6.92 10.21
C LEU A 111 -0.56 -6.39 9.65
N ALA A 112 0.27 -7.26 9.07
CA ALA A 112 1.50 -6.84 8.41
C ALA A 112 1.22 -5.96 7.18
N LEU A 113 2.06 -4.96 6.97
CA LEU A 113 2.01 -4.09 5.80
C LEU A 113 2.35 -4.86 4.52
N VAL A 114 3.40 -5.67 4.58
CA VAL A 114 3.79 -6.57 3.50
C VAL A 114 3.55 -8.00 3.94
N ARG A 115 2.74 -8.74 3.19
CA ARG A 115 2.43 -10.14 3.50
C ARG A 115 3.05 -11.06 2.47
N ILE A 116 3.59 -12.17 2.97
CA ILE A 116 3.98 -13.31 2.16
C ILE A 116 2.80 -14.30 2.10
N PRO A 117 2.18 -14.52 0.93
CA PRO A 117 1.09 -15.48 0.78
C PRO A 117 1.50 -16.91 1.16
N LEU A 118 0.73 -17.55 2.06
CA LEU A 118 1.05 -18.87 2.60
C LEU A 118 1.05 -20.01 1.57
N TRP A 119 0.39 -19.81 0.43
CA TRP A 119 0.29 -20.81 -0.62
C TRP A 119 1.65 -21.11 -1.29
N TRP A 120 2.69 -20.31 -1.03
CA TRP A 120 4.08 -20.58 -1.42
C TRP A 120 4.57 -21.97 -0.99
N LYS A 121 4.19 -22.42 0.22
CA LYS A 121 4.72 -23.65 0.84
C LYS A 121 4.13 -24.94 0.26
N PHE A 122 3.06 -24.84 -0.52
CA PHE A 122 2.32 -26.02 -1.02
C PHE A 122 2.76 -26.50 -2.40
N LYS A 123 3.70 -25.81 -3.08
CA LYS A 123 4.23 -26.25 -4.38
C LYS A 123 5.76 -26.39 -4.34
N ARG A 124 6.26 -27.62 -4.24
CA ARG A 124 7.67 -27.96 -4.50
C ARG A 124 8.07 -27.42 -5.88
N ILE A 125 9.32 -26.97 -6.01
CA ILE A 125 9.96 -26.43 -7.24
C ILE A 125 10.12 -27.54 -8.32
N LYS A 126 9.14 -28.43 -8.51
CA LYS A 126 9.20 -29.54 -9.47
C LYS A 126 8.32 -29.35 -10.69
N GLU A 127 7.36 -28.43 -10.63
CA GLU A 127 6.58 -28.03 -11.81
C GLU A 127 7.09 -26.66 -12.27
N GLU A 128 7.08 -26.41 -13.57
CA GLU A 128 7.21 -25.07 -14.16
C GLU A 128 5.99 -24.24 -13.73
N VAL A 129 6.00 -23.85 -12.46
CA VAL A 129 4.98 -22.98 -11.90
C VAL A 129 5.16 -21.64 -12.61
N GLY A 130 4.17 -21.22 -13.40
CA GLY A 130 4.22 -19.98 -14.16
C GLY A 130 4.78 -18.83 -13.32
N ALA A 131 5.68 -18.04 -13.91
CA ALA A 131 6.56 -17.09 -13.23
C ALA A 131 5.84 -16.09 -12.30
N ALA A 132 4.53 -15.88 -12.50
CA ALA A 132 3.68 -14.97 -11.74
C ALA A 132 3.09 -15.54 -10.43
N GLN A 133 3.37 -16.79 -10.06
CA GLN A 133 2.76 -17.35 -8.85
C GLN A 133 3.45 -16.83 -7.57
N ARG A 134 4.77 -16.88 -7.43
CA ARG A 134 5.41 -16.45 -6.17
C ARG A 134 5.48 -14.93 -6.09
N THR A 135 4.64 -14.35 -5.24
CA THR A 135 4.44 -12.90 -5.07
C THR A 135 4.43 -12.52 -3.60
N PHE A 136 4.89 -11.33 -3.24
CA PHE A 136 4.56 -10.71 -1.95
C PHE A 136 3.46 -9.66 -2.14
N GLU A 137 2.71 -9.36 -1.08
CA GLU A 137 1.51 -8.50 -1.12
C GLU A 137 1.74 -7.22 -0.31
N PHE A 138 1.67 -6.05 -0.95
CA PHE A 138 1.64 -4.74 -0.31
C PHE A 138 0.19 -4.31 -0.04
N ARG A 139 -0.16 -4.03 1.22
CA ARG A 139 -1.56 -3.95 1.68
C ARG A 139 -2.06 -2.54 2.03
N ALA A 140 -1.19 -1.54 2.08
CA ALA A 140 -1.59 -0.17 2.43
C ALA A 140 -2.55 0.48 1.42
N PRO A 141 -2.34 0.38 0.09
CA PRO A 141 -3.11 1.16 -0.85
C PRO A 141 -4.60 0.85 -0.81
N ASP A 142 -5.38 1.83 -1.25
CA ASP A 142 -6.80 1.68 -1.52
C ASP A 142 -7.14 2.27 -2.89
N ALA A 143 -8.41 2.15 -3.24
CA ALA A 143 -8.87 2.56 -4.55
C ALA A 143 -8.83 4.08 -4.77
N SER A 144 -8.56 4.93 -3.78
CA SER A 144 -8.36 6.37 -4.03
C SER A 144 -7.10 6.68 -4.86
N ALA A 145 -6.18 5.73 -4.96
CA ALA A 145 -4.92 5.91 -5.67
C ALA A 145 -5.08 6.13 -7.18
N ASP A 146 -4.26 7.02 -7.74
CA ASP A 146 -3.90 6.94 -9.15
C ASP A 146 -2.93 5.75 -9.32
N ALA A 147 -3.36 4.72 -10.04
CA ALA A 147 -2.59 3.48 -10.15
C ALA A 147 -1.26 3.65 -10.88
N HIS A 148 -1.12 4.65 -11.76
CA HIS A 148 0.16 4.93 -12.44
C HIS A 148 1.16 5.51 -11.46
N LEU A 149 0.77 6.56 -10.72
CA LEU A 149 1.63 7.19 -9.73
C LEU A 149 1.99 6.21 -8.60
N LEU A 150 1.02 5.41 -8.15
CA LEU A 150 1.28 4.38 -7.13
C LEU A 150 2.29 3.34 -7.61
N PHE A 151 2.13 2.79 -8.82
CA PHE A 151 3.08 1.80 -9.31
C PHE A 151 4.46 2.39 -9.62
N ALA A 152 4.54 3.65 -10.08
CA ALA A 152 5.80 4.36 -10.21
C ALA A 152 6.48 4.55 -8.84
N GLY A 153 5.73 4.95 -7.81
CA GLY A 153 6.25 5.08 -6.45
C GLY A 153 6.75 3.75 -5.89
N ILE A 154 6.01 2.65 -6.10
CA ILE A 154 6.45 1.30 -5.70
C ILE A 154 7.74 0.91 -6.42
N ALA A 155 7.89 1.25 -7.70
CA ALA A 155 9.12 0.99 -8.44
C ALA A 155 10.30 1.78 -7.86
N VAL A 156 10.13 3.06 -7.52
CA VAL A 156 11.11 3.88 -6.81
C VAL A 156 11.52 3.25 -5.47
N ALA A 157 10.54 2.76 -4.69
CA ALA A 157 10.83 2.11 -3.42
C ALA A 157 11.62 0.81 -3.60
N ILE A 158 11.30 0.02 -4.63
CA ILE A 158 12.07 -1.18 -4.97
C ILE A 158 13.49 -0.83 -5.40
N ASP A 159 13.66 0.21 -6.23
CA ASP A 159 14.97 0.68 -6.66
C ASP A 159 15.83 1.16 -5.48
N TYR A 160 15.24 1.92 -4.56
CA TYR A 160 15.90 2.28 -3.29
C TYR A 160 16.43 1.05 -2.56
N GLY A 161 15.63 -0.02 -2.49
CA GLY A 161 16.04 -1.27 -1.84
C GLY A 161 17.23 -1.96 -2.50
N TYR A 162 17.34 -1.87 -3.83
CA TYR A 162 18.51 -2.38 -4.54
C TYR A 162 19.75 -1.53 -4.27
N ASN A 163 19.61 -0.21 -4.34
CA ASN A 163 20.70 0.75 -4.19
C ASN A 163 21.19 0.91 -2.73
N ASN A 164 20.38 0.51 -1.74
CA ASN A 164 20.71 0.62 -0.30
C ASN A 164 20.60 -0.75 0.40
N SER A 165 21.14 -1.79 -0.26
CA SER A 165 20.95 -3.19 0.13
C SER A 165 21.25 -3.51 1.60
N GLU A 166 22.33 -2.96 2.17
CA GLU A 166 22.71 -3.23 3.57
C GLU A 166 21.69 -2.66 4.57
N GLU A 167 21.28 -1.40 4.37
CA GLU A 167 20.26 -0.75 5.20
C GLU A 167 18.94 -1.53 5.14
N VAL A 168 18.47 -1.85 3.93
CA VAL A 168 17.15 -2.47 3.79
C VAL A 168 17.11 -3.92 4.26
N LEU A 169 18.21 -4.66 4.19
CA LEU A 169 18.28 -6.01 4.75
C LEU A 169 18.19 -5.97 6.28
N ARG A 170 18.81 -4.98 6.94
CA ARG A 170 18.61 -4.73 8.38
C ARG A 170 17.16 -4.39 8.71
N ILE A 171 16.54 -3.49 7.94
CA ILE A 171 15.12 -3.12 8.11
C ILE A 171 14.22 -4.36 8.02
N VAL A 172 14.47 -5.24 7.05
CA VAL A 172 13.70 -6.48 6.87
C VAL A 172 13.84 -7.39 8.08
N GLU A 173 15.04 -7.56 8.61
CA GLU A 173 15.25 -8.38 9.81
C GLU A 173 14.54 -7.79 11.04
N GLU A 174 14.71 -6.48 11.27
CA GLU A 174 14.13 -5.77 12.42
C GLU A 174 12.60 -5.75 12.41
N LEU A 175 11.99 -5.73 11.22
CA LEU A 175 10.54 -5.58 11.02
C LEU A 175 9.81 -6.87 10.64
N HIS A 176 10.45 -8.04 10.76
CA HIS A 176 9.81 -9.34 10.54
C HIS A 176 8.96 -9.78 11.74
N ILE A 177 7.67 -10.05 11.52
CA ILE A 177 6.72 -10.43 12.59
C ILE A 177 5.82 -11.59 12.14
N GLU A 178 5.94 -12.73 12.81
CA GLU A 178 5.16 -13.95 12.51
C GLU A 178 3.99 -14.21 13.46
N SER A 179 4.00 -13.65 14.67
CA SER A 179 2.94 -13.86 15.65
C SER A 179 1.62 -13.23 15.19
N LYS A 180 0.52 -13.97 15.38
CA LYS A 180 -0.82 -13.50 15.02
C LYS A 180 -1.27 -12.46 16.04
N GLY A 181 -1.43 -11.22 15.59
CA GLY A 181 -2.06 -10.17 16.39
C GLY A 181 -1.14 -9.47 17.39
N GLU A 182 0.14 -9.84 17.48
CA GLU A 182 1.10 -9.06 18.27
C GLU A 182 1.61 -7.87 17.46
N VAL A 183 1.60 -6.72 18.11
CA VAL A 183 2.29 -5.52 17.67
C VAL A 183 3.49 -5.38 18.59
N LYS A 184 4.70 -5.51 18.05
CA LYS A 184 5.92 -5.19 18.80
C LYS A 184 5.87 -3.70 19.16
N GLU A 185 6.12 -3.37 20.42
CA GLU A 185 6.22 -1.96 20.83
C GLU A 185 7.36 -1.27 20.05
N GLY A 186 7.17 0.02 19.74
CA GLY A 186 8.16 0.82 19.01
C GLY A 186 8.15 0.69 17.49
N LEU A 187 7.25 -0.11 16.89
CA LEU A 187 7.12 -0.14 15.43
C LEU A 187 6.57 1.18 14.89
N ASN A 188 7.20 1.69 13.85
CA ASN A 188 6.70 2.82 13.08
C ASN A 188 5.31 2.51 12.51
N ARG A 189 4.48 3.53 12.45
CA ARG A 189 3.11 3.44 11.92
C ARG A 189 3.02 4.07 10.55
N LEU A 190 2.04 3.64 9.78
CA LEU A 190 1.62 4.39 8.59
C LEU A 190 1.07 5.76 9.00
N PRO A 191 1.14 6.76 8.10
CA PRO A 191 0.53 8.06 8.34
C PRO A 191 -0.95 7.93 8.70
N GLN A 192 -1.46 8.87 9.49
CA GLN A 192 -2.85 8.90 9.97
C GLN A 192 -3.69 10.00 9.29
N SER A 193 -3.12 10.70 8.31
CA SER A 193 -3.79 11.75 7.54
C SER A 193 -3.09 11.98 6.20
N CYS A 194 -3.80 12.61 5.26
CA CYS A 194 -3.22 13.09 4.01
C CYS A 194 -2.08 14.06 4.31
N ALA A 195 -2.28 14.98 5.25
CA ALA A 195 -1.27 15.96 5.62
C ALA A 195 0.03 15.31 6.14
N GLU A 196 -0.06 14.24 6.92
CA GLU A 196 1.12 13.51 7.39
C GLU A 196 1.81 12.76 6.24
N SER A 197 1.06 12.13 5.34
CA SER A 197 1.65 11.50 4.15
C SER A 197 2.35 12.53 3.23
N ALA A 198 1.83 13.75 3.16
CA ALA A 198 2.43 14.84 2.38
C ALA A 198 3.78 15.27 2.96
N VAL A 199 3.90 15.36 4.29
CA VAL A 199 5.17 15.65 4.97
C VAL A 199 6.20 14.54 4.72
N ASN A 200 5.76 13.28 4.78
CA ASN A 200 6.65 12.15 4.46
C ASN A 200 7.10 12.19 2.99
N LEU A 201 6.20 12.51 2.06
CA LEU A 201 6.55 12.68 0.65
C LEU A 201 7.55 13.82 0.42
N GLU A 202 7.39 14.97 1.09
CA GLU A 202 8.36 16.07 1.01
C GLU A 202 9.75 15.62 1.48
N ASN A 203 9.82 14.93 2.63
CA ASN A 203 11.08 14.45 3.20
C ASN A 203 11.80 13.43 2.29
N ASP A 204 11.03 12.58 1.62
CA ASP A 204 11.53 11.53 0.74
C ASP A 204 11.59 11.94 -0.74
N ARG A 205 11.24 13.20 -1.07
CA ARG A 205 11.06 13.67 -2.47
C ARG A 205 12.22 13.32 -3.39
N LYS A 206 13.45 13.41 -2.86
CA LYS A 206 14.68 13.14 -3.60
C LYS A 206 14.71 11.75 -4.22
N TYR A 207 14.10 10.75 -3.57
CA TYR A 207 14.06 9.38 -4.09
C TYR A 207 13.08 9.26 -5.27
N TYR A 208 11.97 9.98 -5.22
CA TYR A 208 10.96 9.97 -6.29
C TYR A 208 11.39 10.81 -7.50
N GLU A 209 12.14 11.89 -7.28
CA GLU A 209 12.63 12.77 -8.35
C GLU A 209 13.90 12.22 -9.05
N THR A 210 14.53 11.17 -8.48
CA THR A 210 15.67 10.47 -9.10
C THR A 210 15.32 10.04 -10.53
N ASP A 211 16.27 10.25 -11.44
CA ASP A 211 16.19 9.92 -12.87
C ASP A 211 14.96 10.51 -13.60
N GLY A 212 14.31 11.51 -13.01
CA GLY A 212 13.11 12.15 -13.57
C GLY A 212 11.88 11.26 -13.57
N VAL A 213 11.82 10.20 -12.74
CA VAL A 213 10.64 9.32 -12.64
C VAL A 213 9.40 10.12 -12.24
N PHE A 214 9.55 11.01 -11.27
CA PHE A 214 8.57 12.03 -10.94
C PHE A 214 9.17 13.41 -11.23
N SER A 215 8.41 14.27 -11.92
CA SER A 215 8.78 15.69 -12.02
C SER A 215 8.47 16.41 -10.70
N GLN A 216 9.22 17.48 -10.41
CA GLN A 216 8.97 18.34 -9.24
C GLN A 216 7.51 18.82 -9.21
N ALA A 217 6.94 19.17 -10.37
CA ALA A 217 5.56 19.61 -10.47
C ALA A 217 4.53 18.55 -10.01
N VAL A 218 4.80 17.26 -10.28
CA VAL A 218 3.94 16.15 -9.83
C VAL A 218 4.04 15.98 -8.31
N ILE A 219 5.25 16.06 -7.75
CA ILE A 219 5.48 15.97 -6.30
C ILE A 219 4.81 17.14 -5.59
N ASP A 220 5.12 18.38 -6.00
CA ASP A 220 4.55 19.58 -5.41
C ASP A 220 3.01 19.60 -5.53
N GLY A 221 2.48 19.20 -6.70
CA GLY A 221 1.05 19.09 -6.91
C GLY A 221 0.38 18.07 -5.99
N THR A 222 1.02 16.92 -5.78
CA THR A 222 0.55 15.88 -4.87
C THR A 222 0.54 16.38 -3.43
N ILE A 223 1.63 17.00 -2.98
CA ILE A 223 1.78 17.56 -1.63
C ILE A 223 0.74 18.66 -1.38
N ARG A 224 0.60 19.62 -2.31
CA ARG A 224 -0.40 20.69 -2.21
C ARG A 224 -1.82 20.12 -2.09
N ARG A 225 -2.17 19.13 -2.92
CA ARG A 225 -3.49 18.48 -2.87
C ARG A 225 -3.73 17.81 -1.53
N LEU A 226 -2.79 17.02 -1.03
CA LEU A 226 -2.92 16.32 0.24
C LEU A 226 -3.05 17.28 1.43
N LEU A 227 -2.27 18.37 1.45
CA LEU A 227 -2.36 19.39 2.49
C LEU A 227 -3.68 20.18 2.43
N SER A 228 -4.29 20.31 1.24
CA SER A 228 -5.55 21.05 1.07
C SER A 228 -6.73 20.46 1.85
N TYR A 229 -6.68 19.15 2.17
CA TYR A 229 -7.72 18.48 2.95
C TYR A 229 -7.77 18.90 4.43
N LYS A 230 -6.68 19.48 4.95
CA LYS A 230 -6.59 19.97 6.35
C LYS A 230 -6.99 18.92 7.40
N ASP A 231 -6.62 17.66 7.18
CA ASP A 231 -7.09 16.49 7.94
C ASP A 231 -6.15 16.03 9.06
N LYS A 232 -5.21 16.89 9.52
CA LYS A 232 -4.25 16.55 10.59
C LYS A 232 -4.92 16.05 11.88
N THR A 233 -6.14 16.50 12.16
CA THR A 233 -6.90 16.15 13.37
C THR A 233 -7.87 14.98 13.16
N LEU A 234 -7.80 14.27 12.03
CA LEU A 234 -8.75 13.20 11.68
C LEU A 234 -8.92 12.14 12.78
N SER A 235 -7.81 11.70 13.40
CA SER A 235 -7.89 10.71 14.49
C SER A 235 -8.53 11.27 15.77
N GLN A 236 -8.42 12.58 16.03
CA GLN A 236 -9.08 13.22 17.16
C GLN A 236 -10.58 13.36 16.88
N MET A 237 -10.95 13.85 15.68
CA MET A 237 -12.34 13.97 15.23
C MET A 237 -13.09 12.65 15.28
N LEU A 238 -12.42 11.53 14.99
CA LEU A 238 -13.04 10.19 15.11
C LEU A 238 -13.54 9.88 16.52
N LYS A 239 -12.88 10.42 17.55
CA LYS A 239 -13.26 10.21 18.96
C LYS A 239 -14.26 11.26 19.44
N SER A 240 -14.05 12.53 19.09
CA SER A 240 -14.84 13.64 19.60
C SER A 240 -16.12 13.91 18.81
N GLU A 241 -16.13 13.64 17.50
CA GLU A 241 -17.14 14.12 16.56
C GLU A 241 -17.52 13.05 15.51
N PRO A 242 -18.04 11.87 15.92
CA PRO A 242 -18.30 10.75 15.01
C PRO A 242 -19.26 11.09 13.86
N ARG A 243 -20.24 11.97 14.08
CA ARG A 243 -21.15 12.44 13.01
C ARG A 243 -20.40 13.17 11.89
N ARG A 244 -19.41 14.00 12.22
CA ARG A 244 -18.58 14.69 11.20
C ARG A 244 -17.74 13.71 10.39
N ILE A 245 -17.33 12.60 10.99
CA ILE A 245 -16.68 11.51 10.24
C ILE A 245 -17.66 10.80 9.31
N GLU A 246 -18.91 10.60 9.73
CA GLU A 246 -19.95 10.05 8.86
C GLU A 246 -20.21 10.97 7.66
N ASP A 247 -20.35 12.27 7.88
CA ASP A 247 -20.50 13.26 6.80
C ASP A 247 -19.28 13.27 5.86
N LEU A 248 -18.07 13.14 6.42
CA LEU A 248 -16.84 13.00 5.64
C LEU A 248 -16.88 11.73 4.78
N MET A 249 -17.24 10.57 5.34
CA MET A 249 -17.36 9.32 4.57
C MET A 249 -18.38 9.44 3.43
N GLN A 250 -19.51 10.13 3.66
CA GLN A 250 -20.51 10.40 2.62
C GLN A 250 -19.96 11.30 1.51
N THR A 251 -19.20 12.34 1.86
CA THR A 251 -18.54 13.23 0.90
C THR A 251 -17.62 12.47 -0.06
N TYR A 252 -16.94 11.44 0.45
CA TYR A 252 -16.02 10.61 -0.33
C TYR A 252 -16.63 9.28 -0.80
N LEU A 253 -17.96 9.11 -0.76
CA LEU A 253 -18.60 7.84 -1.08
C LEU A 253 -18.32 7.38 -2.52
N ASN A 254 -18.20 8.31 -3.46
CA ASN A 254 -17.98 7.99 -4.87
C ASN A 254 -16.50 8.04 -5.30
N TYR A 255 -15.58 8.27 -4.36
CA TYR A 255 -14.16 8.29 -4.65
C TYR A 255 -13.60 6.88 -4.80
N GLY A 256 -12.65 6.75 -5.72
CA GLY A 256 -12.00 5.50 -6.09
C GLY A 256 -12.48 4.99 -7.43
#